data_AF-A0A925CKY8-F1
#
_entry.id   AF-A0A925CKY8-F1
#
_cell.length_a   1.000
_cell.length_b   1.000
_cell.length_c   1.000
_cell.angle_alpha   90.00
_cell.angle_beta   90.00
_cell.angle_gamma   90.00
#
_symmetry.space_group_name_H-M   'P 1'
#
loop_
_entity.id
_entity.type
_entity.pdbx_description
1 polymer ?
#
loop_
_entity_poly.entity_id
_entity_poly.type
_entity_poly.pdbx_seq_one_letter_code
_entity_poly.pdbx_strand_id
1 'polypeptide(L)' 'MSGPVRYLFLALLAGAIVAIDQATKLSIVQSMRLNESIPIVPNLFSLTYIR' A
#
# COMPACT_ATOMS: atom_id res chain seq x y z
N MET A 1 9.69 -17.34 23.35
CA MET A 1 10.43 -16.65 22.26
C MET A 1 11.21 -15.51 22.89
N SER A 2 12.53 -15.53 22.80
CA SER A 2 13.43 -14.51 23.34
C SER A 2 13.10 -13.13 22.77
N GLY A 3 13.06 -12.10 23.64
CA GLY A 3 12.62 -10.74 23.32
C GLY A 3 13.17 -10.13 22.02
N PRO A 4 14.48 -10.25 21.69
CA PRO A 4 15.07 -9.61 20.52
C PRO A 4 14.54 -10.14 19.18
N VAL A 5 14.33 -11.46 19.08
CA VAL A 5 13.85 -12.11 17.85
C VAL A 5 12.43 -11.67 17.54
N ARG A 6 11.58 -11.53 18.57
CA ARG A 6 10.21 -11.03 18.41
C ARG A 6 10.20 -9.62 17.83
N TYR A 7 11.05 -8.72 18.32
CA TYR A 7 11.11 -7.35 17.81
C TYR A 7 11.68 -7.27 16.39
N LEU A 8 12.63 -8.15 16.03
CA LEU A 8 13.12 -8.24 14.66
C LEU A 8 12.02 -8.67 13.67
N PHE A 9 11.23 -9.68 14.02
CA PHE A 9 10.09 -10.10 13.21
C PHE A 9 9.06 -8.99 13.04
N LEU A 10 8.73 -8.28 14.12
CA LEU A 10 7.81 -7.14 14.05
C LEU A 10 8.36 -6.00 13.19
N ALA A 11 9.65 -5.71 13.28
CA ALA A 11 10.30 -4.69 12.47
C ALA A 11 10.30 -5.05 10.98
N LEU A 12 10.59 -6.32 10.64
CA LEU A 12 10.53 -6.80 9.26
C LEU A 12 9.10 -6.76 8.72
N LEU A 13 8.12 -7.16 9.52
CA LEU A 13 6.71 -7.09 9.13
C LEU A 13 6.27 -5.64 8.88
N ALA A 14 6.58 -4.73 9.81
CA ALA A 14 6.28 -3.30 9.66
C ALA A 14 6.98 -2.71 8.42
N GLY A 15 8.25 -3.05 8.22
CA GLY A 15 9.02 -2.62 7.06
C GLY A 15 8.42 -3.12 5.74
N ALA A 16 7.97 -4.38 5.69
CA ALA A 16 7.30 -4.93 4.52
C ALA A 16 5.97 -4.23 4.22
N ILE A 17 5.16 -3.96 5.24
CA ILE A 17 3.89 -3.23 5.10
C ILE A 17 4.14 -1.83 4.53
N VAL A 18 5.09 -1.09 5.10
CA VAL A 18 5.43 0.27 4.63
C VAL A 18 5.99 0.23 3.21
N ALA A 19 6.86 -0.74 2.90
CA ALA A 19 7.44 -0.87 1.56
C ALA A 19 6.35 -1.14 0.50
N ILE A 20 5.41 -2.03 0.80
CA ILE A 20 4.29 -2.34 -0.10
C ILE A 20 3.40 -1.11 -0.26
N ASP A 21 3.01 -0.44 0.83
CA ASP A 21 2.20 0.78 0.79
C ASP A 21 2.83 1.87 -0.10
N GLN A 22 4.12 2.13 0.10
CA GLN A 22 4.84 3.15 -0.67
C GLN A 22 5.01 2.74 -2.14
N ALA A 23 5.28 1.46 -2.42
CA ALA A 23 5.37 0.96 -3.79
C ALA A 23 4.03 1.07 -4.53
N THR A 24 2.91 0.72 -3.88
CA THR A 24 1.58 0.86 -4.46
C THR A 24 1.26 2.32 -4.72
N LYS A 25 1.50 3.24 -3.77
CA LYS A 25 1.30 4.68 -3.99
C LYS A 25 2.12 5.21 -5.16
N LEU A 26 3.39 4.82 -5.26
CA LEU A 26 4.26 5.22 -6.37
C LEU A 26 3.68 4.74 -7.72
N SER A 27 3.19 3.50 -7.77
CA SER A 27 2.55 2.96 -8.96
C SER A 27 1.30 3.76 -9.35
N ILE A 28 0.46 4.16 -8.39
CA ILE A 28 -0.72 5.00 -8.64
C ILE A 28 -0.31 6.38 -9.17
N VAL A 29 0.68 7.04 -8.57
CA VAL A 29 1.16 8.35 -9.01
C VAL A 29 1.73 8.29 -10.44
N GLN A 30 2.35 7.18 -10.83
CA GLN A 30 2.94 7.01 -12.15
C GLN A 30 1.93 6.60 -13.23
N SER A 31 0.84 5.91 -12.85
CA SER A 31 -0.12 5.32 -13.79
C SER A 31 -1.46 6.04 -13.87
N MET A 32 -1.83 6.84 -12.86
CA MET A 32 -3.10 7.56 -12.79
C MET A 32 -2.90 9.06 -12.73
N ARG A 33 -3.84 9.82 -13.30
CA ARG A 33 -3.95 11.28 -13.13
C ARG A 33 -4.68 11.60 -11.84
N LEU A 34 -4.43 12.78 -11.27
CA LEU A 34 -5.10 13.20 -10.04
C LEU A 34 -6.63 13.27 -10.24
N ASN A 35 -7.37 12.75 -9.25
CA ASN A 35 -8.83 12.56 -9.26
C ASN A 35 -9.35 11.55 -10.29
N GLU A 36 -8.47 10.79 -10.95
CA GLU A 36 -8.88 9.68 -11.78
C GLU A 36 -9.43 8.54 -10.91
N SER A 37 -10.51 7.91 -11.37
CA SER A 37 -11.16 6.80 -10.69
C SER A 37 -11.34 5.63 -11.67
N ILE A 38 -10.69 4.51 -11.36
CA ILE A 38 -10.75 3.28 -12.16
C ILE A 38 -11.62 2.27 -11.42
N PRO A 39 -12.77 1.84 -11.98
CA PRO A 39 -13.61 0.82 -11.35
C PRO A 39 -12.91 -0.54 -11.40
N ILE A 40 -12.65 -1.13 -10.22
CA ILE A 40 -12.05 -2.47 -10.12
C ILE A 40 -13.16 -3.53 -9.98
N VAL A 41 -14.17 -3.24 -9.16
CA VAL A 41 -15.42 -4.01 -9.12
C VAL A 41 -16.55 -3.06 -9.53
N PRO A 42 -17.13 -3.23 -10.73
CA PRO A 42 -18.16 -2.33 -11.23
C PRO A 42 -19.30 -2.18 -10.22
N ASN A 43 -19.70 -0.94 -9.94
CA ASN A 43 -20.76 -0.57 -8.99
C ASN A 43 -20.50 -0.92 -7.51
N LEU A 44 -19.29 -1.34 -7.13
CA LEU A 44 -18.95 -1.65 -5.74
C LEU A 44 -17.66 -0.95 -5.28
N PHE A 45 -16.59 -1.02 -6.08
CA PHE A 45 -15.28 -0.54 -5.67
C PHE A 45 -14.51 0.08 -6.84
N SER A 46 -14.04 1.30 -6.60
CA SER A 46 -13.18 2.04 -7.52
C SER A 46 -11.89 2.44 -6.83
N LEU A 47 -10.80 2.31 -7.56
CA LEU A 47 -9.50 2.83 -7.17
C LEU A 47 -9.42 4.28 -7.62
N THR A 48 -9.34 5.21 -6.67
CA THR A 48 -9.33 6.64 -6.96
C THR A 48 -8.03 7.27 -6.47
N TYR A 49 -7.34 7.99 -7.36
CA TYR A 49 -6.13 8.71 -6.99
C TYR A 49 -6.47 10.08 -6.40
N ILE A 50 -6.27 10.20 -5.08
CA ILE A 50 -6.45 11.43 -4.30
C ILE A 50 -5.13 11.76 -3.60
N ARG A 51 -4.87 13.06 -3.38
CA ARG A 51 -3.70 13.56 -2.67
C ARG A 51 -4.01 13.86 -1.21
#